data_AF-A0A962NFK6-F1
#
_entry.id   AF-A0A962NFK6-F1
#
_cell.length_a   1.000
_cell.length_b   1.000
_cell.length_c   1.000
_cell.angle_alpha   90.00
_cell.angle_beta   90.00
_cell.angle_gamma   90.00
#
_symmetry.space_group_name_H-M   'P 1'
#
loop_
_entity.id
_entity.type
_entity.pdbx_description
1 polymer ?
#
loop_
_entity_poly.entity_id
_entity_poly.type
_entity_poly.pdbx_seq_one_letter_code
_entity_poly.pdbx_strand_id
1 'polypeptide(L)'
;GVRLTITRSDGQPARNADGSVPAVQTTGTDGSYLFEGLAALPAGVHYVVTVDPTSVPAGLLPTITGAGTAATDSSAGSAESGNLTTDGDTDTTLDFGFWAPAPAIDVEKTDTN
;
A
#
# COMPACT_ATOMS: atom_id res chain seq x y z
N GLY A 1 12.78 -2.41 2.55
CA GLY A 1 11.34 -2.18 2.74
C GLY A 1 10.56 -2.69 1.55
N VAL A 2 9.24 -2.60 1.64
CA VAL A 2 8.29 -2.87 0.56
C VAL A 2 8.20 -1.61 -0.32
N ARG A 3 8.16 -1.80 -1.64
CA ARG A 3 8.03 -0.69 -2.60
C ARG A 3 6.56 -0.37 -2.83
N LEU A 4 6.24 0.92 -2.91
CA LEU A 4 4.89 1.41 -3.14
C LEU A 4 4.86 2.42 -4.28
N THR A 5 3.82 2.36 -5.09
CA THR A 5 3.48 3.36 -6.12
C THR A 5 2.17 4.04 -5.77
N ILE A 6 1.90 5.18 -6.40
CA ILE A 6 0.67 5.95 -6.22
C ILE A 6 0.06 6.32 -7.58
N THR A 7 -1.24 6.13 -7.72
CA THR A 7 -2.05 6.48 -8.90
C THR A 7 -3.34 7.17 -8.47
N ARG A 8 -4.24 7.47 -9.41
CA ARG A 8 -5.58 8.02 -9.12
C ARG A 8 -6.67 7.03 -9.49
N SER A 9 -7.78 7.04 -8.75
CA SER A 9 -8.94 6.17 -8.98
C SER A 9 -9.67 6.45 -10.29
N ASP A 10 -9.49 7.63 -10.88
CA ASP A 10 -10.02 8.02 -12.19
C ASP A 10 -9.17 7.54 -13.38
N GLY A 11 -8.14 6.72 -13.12
CA GLY A 11 -7.24 6.17 -14.13
C GLY A 11 -6.19 7.15 -14.65
N GLN A 12 -6.14 8.39 -14.13
CA GLN A 12 -5.09 9.35 -14.47
C GLN A 12 -3.82 9.12 -13.62
N PRO A 13 -2.64 9.54 -14.11
CA PRO A 13 -1.43 9.49 -13.30
C PRO A 13 -1.52 10.45 -12.11
N ALA A 14 -1.02 10.02 -10.95
CA ALA A 14 -0.79 10.90 -9.83
C ALA A 14 0.28 11.95 -10.18
N ARG A 15 0.12 13.17 -9.66
CA ARG A 15 1.08 14.27 -9.80
C ARG A 15 1.28 14.96 -8.47
N ASN A 16 2.48 15.49 -8.30
CA ASN A 16 2.80 16.48 -7.27
C ASN A 16 2.20 17.84 -7.64
N ALA A 17 2.07 18.73 -6.66
CA ALA A 17 1.55 20.09 -6.84
C ALA A 17 2.41 20.93 -7.80
N ASP A 18 3.70 20.62 -7.92
CA ASP A 18 4.62 21.24 -8.89
C ASP A 18 4.52 20.64 -10.31
N GLY A 19 3.64 19.66 -10.53
CA GLY A 19 3.40 18.97 -11.80
C GLY A 19 4.32 17.76 -12.06
N SER A 20 5.30 17.51 -11.19
CA SER A 20 6.19 16.35 -11.29
C SER A 20 5.47 15.03 -10.97
N VAL A 21 6.11 13.92 -11.34
CA VAL A 21 5.60 12.57 -11.03
C VAL A 21 6.08 12.19 -9.62
N PRO A 22 5.19 11.72 -8.73
CA PRO A 22 5.59 11.25 -7.41
C PRO A 22 6.59 10.09 -7.53
N ALA A 23 7.65 10.14 -6.72
CA ALA A 23 8.63 9.08 -6.70
C ALA A 23 8.06 7.80 -6.08
N VAL A 24 8.53 6.64 -6.55
CA VAL A 24 8.27 5.36 -5.89
C VAL A 24 8.83 5.39 -4.47
N GLN A 25 8.03 4.98 -3.51
CA GLN A 25 8.44 4.90 -2.11
C GLN A 25 8.93 3.51 -1.77
N THR A 26 9.84 3.42 -0.80
CA THR A 26 10.24 2.15 -0.18
C THR A 26 10.10 2.30 1.33
N THR A 27 9.40 1.38 1.98
CA THR A 27 9.19 1.49 3.43
C THR A 27 10.51 1.52 4.20
N GLY A 28 10.52 2.34 5.25
CA GLY A 28 11.60 2.41 6.23
C GLY A 28 11.72 1.12 7.07
N THR A 29 12.72 1.07 7.94
CA THR A 29 12.94 -0.07 8.85
C THR A 29 11.83 -0.23 9.88
N ASP A 30 11.09 0.84 10.17
CA ASP A 30 9.92 0.89 11.04
C ASP A 30 8.60 0.63 10.29
N GLY A 31 8.66 0.38 8.97
CA GLY A 31 7.49 0.15 8.12
C GLY A 31 6.84 1.43 7.57
N SER A 32 7.31 2.62 7.96
CA SER A 32 6.75 3.89 7.50
C SER A 32 7.03 4.15 6.01
N TYR A 33 6.13 4.89 5.35
CA TYR A 33 6.32 5.46 4.02
C TYR A 33 5.59 6.81 3.91
N LEU A 34 5.98 7.64 2.93
CA LEU A 34 5.38 8.95 2.73
C LEU A 34 5.36 9.34 1.24
N PHE A 35 4.20 9.71 0.72
CA PHE A 35 4.08 10.48 -0.52
C PHE A 35 3.75 11.92 -0.15
N GLU A 36 4.72 12.82 -0.29
CA GLU A 36 4.56 14.24 0.03
C GLU A 36 4.40 15.10 -1.23
N GLY A 37 3.84 16.30 -1.07
CA GLY A 37 3.72 17.28 -2.15
C GLY A 37 2.73 16.89 -3.24
N LEU A 38 1.81 15.95 -2.97
CA LEU A 38 0.77 15.52 -3.89
C LEU A 38 -0.20 16.69 -4.21
N ALA A 39 -0.65 16.76 -5.47
CA ALA A 39 -1.63 17.76 -5.87
C ALA A 39 -3.02 17.49 -5.27
N ALA A 40 -3.78 18.53 -4.96
CA ALA A 40 -5.19 18.36 -4.61
C ALA A 40 -5.97 17.66 -5.74
N LEU A 41 -6.89 16.76 -5.36
CA LEU A 41 -7.72 16.01 -6.29
C LEU A 41 -9.12 16.64 -6.45
N PRO A 42 -9.78 16.44 -7.60
CA PRO A 42 -11.20 16.74 -7.71
C PRO A 42 -12.03 15.93 -6.70
N ALA A 43 -13.16 16.47 -6.26
CA ALA A 43 -14.08 15.74 -5.39
C ALA A 43 -14.52 14.41 -6.01
N GLY A 44 -14.46 13.33 -5.23
CA GLY A 44 -14.78 11.97 -5.69
C GLY A 44 -13.65 11.26 -6.47
N VAL A 45 -12.47 11.89 -6.60
CA VAL A 45 -11.25 11.23 -7.07
C VAL A 45 -10.33 11.01 -5.88
N HIS A 46 -9.75 9.81 -5.82
CA HIS A 46 -8.91 9.35 -4.71
C HIS A 46 -7.53 8.96 -5.20
N TYR A 47 -6.54 9.07 -4.31
CA TYR A 47 -5.25 8.45 -4.53
C TYR A 47 -5.34 6.95 -4.26
N VAL A 48 -4.67 6.15 -5.07
CA VAL A 48 -4.57 4.70 -4.91
C VAL A 48 -3.11 4.35 -4.67
N VAL A 49 -2.78 3.89 -3.48
CA VAL A 49 -1.44 3.39 -3.17
C VAL A 49 -1.42 1.89 -3.44
N THR A 50 -0.42 1.42 -4.17
CA THR A 50 -0.27 0.01 -4.55
C THR A 50 1.10 -0.51 -4.12
N VAL A 51 1.11 -1.66 -3.46
CA VAL A 51 2.32 -2.41 -3.13
C VAL A 51 2.83 -3.13 -4.36
N ASP A 52 4.14 -3.06 -4.61
CA ASP A 52 4.84 -3.95 -5.53
C ASP A 52 5.07 -5.31 -4.86
N PRO A 53 4.33 -6.37 -5.26
CA PRO A 53 4.42 -7.68 -4.61
C PRO A 53 5.80 -8.32 -4.77
N THR A 54 6.59 -7.92 -5.78
CA THR A 54 7.95 -8.46 -5.98
C THR A 54 8.96 -7.92 -4.97
N SER A 55 8.62 -6.83 -4.29
CA SER A 55 9.44 -6.24 -3.23
C SER A 55 9.11 -6.78 -1.83
N VAL A 56 8.02 -7.55 -1.71
CA VAL A 56 7.62 -8.17 -0.45
C VAL A 56 8.57 -9.34 -0.16
N PRO A 57 9.19 -9.41 1.04
CA PRO A 57 10.05 -10.52 1.41
C PRO A 57 9.36 -11.89 1.23
N ALA A 58 10.09 -12.85 0.68
CA ALA A 58 9.57 -14.20 0.45
C ALA A 58 9.07 -14.83 1.77
N GLY A 59 7.94 -15.53 1.69
CA GLY A 59 7.29 -16.14 2.85
C GLY A 59 6.38 -15.21 3.64
N LEU A 60 6.25 -13.93 3.25
CA LEU A 60 5.22 -13.05 3.80
C LEU A 60 3.97 -13.03 2.92
N LEU A 61 2.80 -13.07 3.56
CA LEU A 61 1.49 -12.96 2.95
C LEU A 61 0.82 -11.68 3.43
N PRO A 62 0.05 -10.97 2.58
CA PRO A 62 -0.75 -9.84 3.05
C PRO A 62 -1.76 -10.30 4.09
N THR A 63 -2.05 -9.45 5.07
CA THR A 63 -3.15 -9.65 6.00
C THR A 63 -4.49 -9.55 5.28
N ILE A 64 -5.51 -10.20 5.85
CA ILE A 64 -6.89 -10.10 5.34
C ILE A 64 -7.46 -8.75 5.77
N THR A 65 -8.14 -8.07 4.86
CA THR A 65 -8.90 -6.83 5.15
C THR A 65 -10.13 -7.14 6.00
N GLY A 66 -10.58 -6.16 6.78
CA GLY A 66 -11.75 -6.23 7.66
C GLY A 66 -11.46 -6.69 9.09
N ALA A 67 -10.20 -6.68 9.53
CA ALA A 67 -9.79 -7.05 10.89
C ALA A 67 -9.75 -5.84 11.86
N GLY A 68 -9.85 -4.61 11.34
CA GLY A 68 -9.82 -3.36 12.11
C GLY A 68 -10.81 -2.29 11.62
N THR A 69 -10.57 -1.03 12.00
CA THR A 69 -11.20 0.16 11.40
C THR A 69 -10.41 0.62 10.17
N ALA A 70 -10.92 1.54 9.35
CA ALA A 70 -10.15 2.05 8.20
C ALA A 70 -8.72 2.53 8.55
N ALA A 71 -8.46 2.99 9.77
CA ALA A 71 -7.14 3.45 10.25
C ALA A 71 -6.29 2.37 10.95
N THR A 72 -6.83 1.17 11.15
CA THR A 72 -6.14 0.05 11.83
C THR A 72 -6.27 -1.26 11.07
N ASP A 73 -6.95 -1.23 9.92
CA ASP A 73 -7.22 -2.36 9.06
C ASP A 73 -6.27 -2.32 7.88
N SER A 74 -5.57 -3.42 7.69
CA SER A 74 -4.56 -3.51 6.66
C SER A 74 -5.13 -3.85 5.31
N SER A 75 -4.74 -3.06 4.33
CA SER A 75 -5.15 -3.23 2.94
C SER A 75 -4.42 -4.38 2.26
N ALA A 76 -5.13 -5.12 1.41
CA ALA A 76 -4.55 -6.21 0.63
C ALA A 76 -3.98 -5.68 -0.69
N GLY A 77 -2.70 -5.30 -0.69
CA GLY A 77 -1.94 -4.94 -1.88
C GLY A 77 -2.24 -3.57 -2.48
N SER A 78 -3.45 -3.02 -2.34
CA SER A 78 -3.76 -1.63 -2.70
C SER A 78 -4.80 -1.00 -1.76
N ALA A 79 -4.73 0.31 -1.57
CA ALA A 79 -5.64 1.09 -0.73
C ALA A 79 -6.00 2.42 -1.41
N GLU A 80 -7.24 2.89 -1.24
CA GLU A 80 -7.69 4.20 -1.71
C GLU A 80 -7.80 5.21 -0.57
N SER A 81 -7.46 6.46 -0.84
CA SER A 81 -7.61 7.56 0.11
C SER A 81 -9.06 8.04 0.24
N GLY A 82 -9.32 8.83 1.28
CA GLY A 82 -10.47 9.72 1.34
C GLY A 82 -10.41 10.87 0.31
N ASN A 83 -11.31 11.85 0.47
CA ASN A 83 -11.30 13.07 -0.33
C ASN A 83 -10.16 13.98 0.12
N LEU A 84 -9.21 14.23 -0.79
CA LEU A 84 -8.07 15.13 -0.58
C LEU A 84 -8.17 16.28 -1.59
N THR A 85 -9.10 17.19 -1.32
CA THR A 85 -9.58 18.20 -2.30
C THR A 85 -8.97 19.58 -2.11
N THR A 86 -8.26 19.77 -1.00
CA THR A 86 -7.56 21.01 -0.66
C THR A 86 -6.07 20.73 -0.55
N ASP A 87 -5.27 21.74 -0.92
CA ASP A 87 -3.83 21.67 -0.71
C ASP A 87 -3.51 21.51 0.79
N GLY A 88 -2.63 20.57 1.10
CA GLY A 88 -2.30 20.19 2.48
C GLY A 88 -3.26 19.21 3.16
N ASP A 89 -4.32 18.74 2.50
CA ASP A 89 -5.11 17.62 3.01
C ASP A 89 -4.22 16.37 3.15
N THR A 90 -4.45 15.57 4.19
CA THR A 90 -3.66 14.35 4.46
C THR A 90 -4.55 13.15 4.75
N ASP A 91 -4.09 11.99 4.33
CA ASP A 91 -4.66 10.70 4.67
C ASP A 91 -3.56 9.77 5.15
N THR A 92 -3.70 9.24 6.36
CA THR A 92 -2.74 8.34 7.02
C THR A 92 -3.34 6.97 7.31
N THR A 93 -4.51 6.66 6.73
CA THR A 93 -5.22 5.40 6.98
C THR A 93 -4.85 4.29 5.99
N LEU A 94 -4.07 4.60 4.94
CA LEU A 94 -3.62 3.60 3.99
C LEU A 94 -2.43 2.85 4.60
N ASP A 95 -2.69 1.66 5.13
CA ASP A 95 -1.66 0.79 5.68
C ASP A 95 -1.72 -0.63 5.07
N PHE A 96 -0.57 -1.32 5.11
CA PHE A 96 -0.38 -2.62 4.47
C PHE A 96 0.33 -3.59 5.42
N GLY A 97 -0.44 -4.53 5.94
CA GLY A 97 0.03 -5.57 6.85
C GLY A 97 0.50 -6.82 6.11
N PHE A 98 1.56 -7.42 6.63
CA PHE A 98 2.09 -8.70 6.15
C PHE A 98 2.38 -9.62 7.34
N TRP A 99 2.16 -10.92 7.17
CA TRP A 99 2.43 -11.92 8.19
C TRP A 99 3.16 -13.13 7.59
N ALA A 100 3.97 -13.79 8.42
CA ALA A 100 4.64 -15.03 8.06
C ALA A 100 3.78 -16.21 8.54
N PRO A 101 3.38 -17.14 7.66
CA PRO A 101 2.69 -18.34 8.07
C PRO A 101 3.63 -19.25 8.88
N ALA A 102 3.14 -19.70 10.04
CA ALA A 102 3.76 -20.73 10.85
C ALA A 102 2.82 -21.94 10.90
N PRO A 103 2.94 -22.88 9.93
CA PRO A 103 2.03 -24.02 9.88
C PRO A 103 2.24 -24.94 11.09
N ALA A 104 1.15 -25.38 11.70
CA ALA A 104 1.19 -26.34 12.81
C ALA A 104 1.53 -27.77 12.36
N ILE A 105 1.23 -28.10 11.10
CA ILE A 105 1.55 -29.38 10.46
C ILE A 105 2.14 -29.03 9.10
N ASP A 106 3.34 -29.55 8.85
CA ASP A 106 4.00 -29.49 7.54
C ASP A 106 3.91 -30.85 6.85
N VAL A 107 3.49 -30.87 5.59
CA VAL A 107 3.24 -32.10 4.84
C VAL A 107 4.10 -32.09 3.58
N GLU A 108 5.17 -32.89 3.61
CA GLU A 108 6.06 -33.08 2.47
C GLU A 108 5.82 -34.44 1.81
N LYS A 109 5.86 -34.47 0.48
CA LYS A 109 5.88 -35.73 -0.28
C LYS A 109 7.33 -36.10 -0.57
N THR A 110 7.81 -37.21 -0.03
CA THR A 110 9.11 -37.79 -0.40
C THR A 110 8.94 -38.84 -1.50
N ASP A 111 9.80 -38.81 -2.53
CA ASP A 111 9.96 -39.88 -3.52
C ASP A 111 11.42 -40.39 -3.45
N THR A 112 11.61 -41.70 -3.49
CA THR A 112 12.92 -42.37 -3.30
C THR A 112 13.34 -43.17 -4.53
N ASN A 113 13.25 -42.59 -5.74
CA ASN A 113 13.75 -43.22 -6.96
C ASN A 113 15.24 -42.94 -7.19
#